data_AF-A0A7V3YM95-F1
#
_entry.id   AF-A0A7V3YM95-F1
#
_cell.length_a   1.000
_cell.length_b   1.000
_cell.length_c   1.000
_cell.angle_alpha   90.00
_cell.angle_beta   90.00
_cell.angle_gamma   90.00
#
_symmetry.space_group_name_H-M   'P 1'
#
loop_
_entity.id
_entity.type
_entity.pdbx_description
1 polymer ?
#
loop_
_entity_poly.entity_id
_entity_poly.type
_entity_poly.pdbx_seq_one_letter_code
_entity_poly.pdbx_strand_id
1 'polypeptide(L)'
;LSGLAGFVHAELNQMIQPNAIVGRELDVLAAAILGGASVFGGAGSPLGVVLGVLFIAFVKNGLILMKASAYWHQVIMGFIIVLAATLSAYQQNLERKRRKGV
;
A
#
# COMPACT_ATOMS: atom_id res chain seq x y z
N LEU A 1 31.67 -9.71 2.39
CA LEU A 1 31.58 -8.44 3.16
C LEU A 1 30.24 -7.74 2.97
N SER A 2 29.79 -7.49 1.72
CA SER A 2 28.52 -6.78 1.45
C SER A 2 27.26 -7.47 2.02
N GLY A 3 27.20 -8.80 2.06
CA GLY A 3 26.09 -9.54 2.67
C GLY A 3 26.02 -9.42 4.21
N LEU A 4 27.17 -9.45 4.88
CA LEU A 4 27.26 -9.21 6.33
C LEU A 4 26.95 -7.76 6.69
N ALA A 5 27.42 -6.80 5.86
CA ALA A 5 27.09 -5.39 6.02
C ALA A 5 25.58 -5.14 5.85
N GLY A 6 24.92 -5.82 4.92
CA GLY A 6 23.45 -5.76 4.76
C GLY A 6 22.70 -6.34 5.95
N PHE A 7 23.18 -7.45 6.51
CA PHE A 7 22.57 -8.07 7.71
C PHE A 7 22.69 -7.17 8.94
N VAL A 8 23.88 -6.60 9.18
CA VAL A 8 24.12 -5.63 10.26
C VAL A 8 23.33 -4.34 10.03
N HIS A 9 23.16 -3.89 8.79
CA HIS A 9 22.33 -2.71 8.49
C HIS A 9 20.83 -2.98 8.69
N ALA A 10 20.35 -4.18 8.38
CA ALA A 10 18.98 -4.60 8.69
C ALA A 10 18.75 -4.64 10.21
N GLU A 11 19.75 -5.11 10.97
CA GLU A 11 19.70 -5.16 12.42
C GLU A 11 19.77 -3.76 13.03
N LEU A 12 20.59 -2.84 12.51
CA LEU A 12 20.66 -1.44 12.97
C LEU A 12 19.34 -0.66 12.80
N ASN A 13 18.46 -1.09 11.90
CA ASN A 13 17.09 -0.57 11.79
C ASN A 13 16.17 -1.12 12.92
N GLN A 14 16.67 -1.26 14.16
CA GLN A 14 15.97 -1.77 15.37
C GLN A 14 14.69 -0.99 15.77
N MET A 15 14.19 -0.11 14.91
CA MET A 15 12.93 0.60 15.08
C MET A 15 11.91 0.15 14.02
N ILE A 16 11.79 -1.15 13.78
CA ILE A 16 10.49 -1.67 13.35
C ILE A 16 9.61 -1.64 14.60
N GLN A 17 9.15 -0.45 14.98
CA GLN A 17 8.14 -0.33 16.03
C GLN A 17 6.95 -1.16 15.53
N PRO A 18 6.55 -2.24 16.22
CA PRO A 18 5.37 -3.01 15.81
C PRO A 18 4.13 -2.09 15.77
N ASN A 19 4.15 -1.09 16.66
CA ASN A 19 3.15 -0.04 16.78
C ASN A 19 3.17 0.96 15.61
N ALA A 20 4.20 0.96 14.76
CA ALA A 20 4.30 1.90 13.65
C ALA A 20 3.22 1.66 12.58
N ILE A 21 2.65 0.46 12.49
CA ILE A 21 1.56 0.13 11.56
C ILE A 21 0.18 0.18 12.24
N VAL A 22 0.13 0.22 13.57
CA VAL A 22 -1.12 0.36 14.31
C VAL A 22 -1.78 1.69 13.95
N GLY A 23 -3.00 1.64 13.43
CA GLY A 23 -3.72 2.81 12.89
C GLY A 23 -3.33 3.23 11.46
N ARG A 24 -2.42 2.50 10.80
CA ARG A 24 -2.03 2.66 9.38
C ARG A 24 -2.27 1.40 8.56
N GLU A 25 -3.07 0.47 9.07
CA GLU A 25 -3.40 -0.78 8.38
C GLU A 25 -4.12 -0.48 7.05
N LEU A 26 -5.01 0.52 7.05
CA LEU A 26 -5.75 0.96 5.86
C LEU A 26 -4.84 1.58 4.78
N ASP A 27 -3.75 2.27 5.16
CA ASP A 27 -2.74 2.76 4.21
C ASP A 27 -2.07 1.59 3.49
N VAL A 28 -1.71 0.55 4.24
CA VAL A 28 -1.03 -0.64 3.71
C VAL A 28 -1.95 -1.42 2.78
N LEU A 29 -3.21 -1.59 3.18
CA LEU A 29 -4.23 -2.22 2.33
C LEU A 29 -4.48 -1.40 1.06
N ALA A 30 -4.58 -0.08 1.15
CA ALA A 30 -4.76 0.78 -0.01
C ALA A 30 -3.58 0.67 -0.99
N ALA A 31 -2.35 0.64 -0.49
CA ALA A 31 -1.15 0.44 -1.32
C ALA A 31 -1.17 -0.90 -2.05
N ALA A 32 -1.53 -1.98 -1.35
CA ALA A 32 -1.59 -3.32 -1.92
C ALA A 32 -2.71 -3.47 -2.96
N ILE A 33 -3.91 -2.94 -2.67
CA ILE A 33 -5.08 -2.96 -3.57
C ILE A 33 -4.81 -2.12 -4.82
N LEU A 34 -4.21 -0.94 -4.66
CA LEU A 34 -3.85 -0.09 -5.79
C LEU A 34 -2.81 -0.79 -6.70
N GLY A 35 -1.92 -1.60 -6.11
CA GLY A 35 -1.02 -2.51 -6.83
C GLY A 35 -1.71 -3.75 -7.43
N GLY A 36 -3.01 -3.95 -7.21
CA GLY A 36 -3.77 -5.06 -7.79
C GLY A 36 -3.84 -6.31 -6.91
N ALA A 37 -3.60 -6.21 -5.61
CA ALA A 37 -3.94 -7.30 -4.69
C ALA A 37 -5.46 -7.44 -4.52
N SER A 38 -5.97 -8.67 -4.59
CA SER A 38 -7.34 -8.98 -4.17
C SER A 38 -7.42 -9.12 -2.65
N VAL A 39 -8.36 -8.40 -2.04
CA VAL A 39 -8.69 -8.50 -0.61
C VAL A 39 -9.38 -9.83 -0.29
N PHE A 40 -10.12 -10.39 -1.25
CA PHE A 40 -10.93 -11.61 -1.08
C PHE A 40 -10.19 -12.89 -1.50
N GLY A 41 -8.94 -12.76 -1.96
CA GLY A 41 -8.08 -13.88 -2.35
C GLY A 41 -8.40 -14.46 -3.73
N GLY A 42 -7.41 -15.12 -4.34
CA GLY A 42 -7.55 -15.84 -5.61
C GLY A 42 -7.18 -15.05 -6.88
N ALA A 43 -6.84 -13.77 -6.78
CA ALA A 43 -6.39 -12.94 -7.90
C ALA A 43 -5.42 -11.83 -7.46
N GLY A 44 -4.44 -11.50 -8.29
CA GLY A 44 -3.47 -10.42 -8.07
C GLY A 44 -2.04 -10.82 -8.37
N SER A 45 -1.20 -9.84 -8.75
CA SER A 45 0.22 -10.06 -9.06
C SER A 45 1.12 -9.50 -7.96
N PRO A 46 2.05 -10.29 -7.39
CA PRO A 46 3.03 -9.79 -6.43
C PRO A 46 3.85 -8.61 -6.97
N LEU A 47 4.18 -8.63 -8.27
CA LEU A 47 4.89 -7.53 -8.92
C LEU A 47 4.06 -6.25 -8.96
N GLY A 48 2.75 -6.37 -9.19
CA GLY A 48 1.84 -5.24 -9.13
C GLY A 48 1.78 -4.62 -7.73
N VAL A 49 1.74 -5.45 -6.69
CA VAL A 49 1.74 -4.99 -5.28
C VAL A 49 3.01 -4.21 -4.95
N VAL A 50 4.18 -4.74 -5.35
CA VAL A 50 5.46 -4.04 -5.15
C VAL A 50 5.46 -2.67 -5.83
N LEU A 51 4.95 -2.60 -7.06
CA LEU A 51 4.82 -1.33 -7.79
C LEU A 51 3.82 -0.37 -7.11
N GLY A 52 2.71 -0.87 -6.59
CA GLY A 52 1.72 -0.08 -5.85
C GLY A 52 2.27 0.50 -4.55
N VAL A 53 2.99 -0.31 -3.77
CA VAL A 53 3.68 0.14 -2.55
C VAL A 53 4.77 1.18 -2.89
N LEU A 54 5.54 0.94 -3.95
CA LEU A 54 6.55 1.87 -4.42
C LEU A 54 5.94 3.21 -4.84
N PHE A 55 4.80 3.18 -5.55
CA PHE A 55 4.06 4.39 -5.92
C PHE A 55 3.63 5.21 -4.71
N ILE A 56 3.04 4.57 -3.69
CA ILE A 56 2.65 5.25 -2.44
C ILE A 56 3.87 5.85 -1.73
N ALA A 57 5.00 5.14 -1.72
CA ALA A 57 6.25 5.64 -1.17
C ALA A 57 6.74 6.88 -1.94
N PHE A 58 6.63 6.90 -3.27
CA PHE A 58 6.95 8.09 -4.08
C PHE A 58 6.03 9.26 -3.77
N VAL A 59 4.72 9.04 -3.65
CA VAL A 59 3.76 10.10 -3.30
C VAL A 59 4.08 10.70 -1.93
N LYS A 60 4.33 9.84 -0.92
CA LYS A 60 4.73 10.27 0.44
C LYS A 60 6.02 11.10 0.40
N ASN A 61 7.05 10.61 -0.30
CA ASN A 61 8.31 11.34 -0.42
C ASN A 61 8.15 12.66 -1.20
N GLY A 62 7.36 12.68 -2.27
CA GLY A 62 7.06 13.87 -3.04
C GLY A 62 6.39 14.95 -2.18
N LEU A 63 5.40 14.56 -1.37
CA LEU A 63 4.74 15.46 -0.43
C LEU A 63 5.69 16.03 0.62
N ILE A 64 6.63 15.22 1.13
CA ILE A 64 7.66 15.68 2.07
C ILE A 64 8.58 16.70 1.39
N LEU A 65 9.05 16.42 0.17
CA LEU A 65 9.94 17.31 -0.59
C LEU A 65 9.28 18.65 -0.94
N MET A 66 7.97 18.63 -1.21
CA MET A 66 7.17 19.84 -1.42
C MET A 66 6.95 20.66 -0.12
N LYS A 67 7.49 20.22 1.02
CA LYS A 67 7.23 20.80 2.35
C LYS A 67 5.72 20.93 2.63
N ALA A 68 4.94 19.97 2.11
CA ALA A 68 3.50 19.97 2.33
C ALA A 68 3.21 19.75 3.82
N SER A 69 2.25 20.50 4.36
CA SER A 69 1.85 20.35 5.76
C SER A 69 1.25 18.97 6.01
N ALA A 70 1.30 18.51 7.26
CA ALA A 70 0.73 17.21 7.66
C ALA A 70 -0.74 17.06 7.24
N TYR A 71 -1.49 18.18 7.21
CA TYR A 71 -2.85 18.23 6.71
C TYR A 71 -2.97 17.75 5.26
N TRP A 72 -2.14 18.26 4.36
CA TRP A 72 -2.15 17.84 2.95
C TRP A 72 -1.75 16.39 2.77
N HIS A 73 -0.80 15.92 3.58
CA HIS A 73 -0.42 14.53 3.63
C HIS A 73 -1.62 13.63 3.96
N GLN A 74 -2.37 13.98 5.00
CA GLN A 74 -3.52 13.23 5.45
C GLN A 74 -4.68 13.26 4.45
N VAL A 75 -4.95 14.42 3.82
CA VAL A 75 -5.99 14.56 2.79
C VAL A 75 -5.68 13.68 1.57
N ILE A 76 -4.45 13.72 1.07
CA ILE A 76 -4.07 12.96 -0.13
C ILE A 76 -4.04 11.46 0.17
N MET A 77 -3.49 11.06 1.32
CA MET A 77 -3.50 9.65 1.72
C MET A 77 -4.94 9.14 1.90
N GLY A 78 -5.81 9.90 2.59
CA GLY A 78 -7.21 9.55 2.74
C GLY A 78 -7.94 9.42 1.39
N PHE A 79 -7.67 10.33 0.46
CA PHE A 79 -8.21 10.26 -0.90
C PHE A 79 -7.77 8.98 -1.62
N ILE A 80 -6.50 8.62 -1.54
CA ILE A 80 -5.96 7.39 -2.14
C ILE A 80 -6.63 6.15 -1.55
N ILE A 81 -6.83 6.10 -0.23
CA ILE A 81 -7.51 4.98 0.44
C ILE A 81 -8.94 4.81 -0.08
N VAL A 82 -9.71 5.91 -0.18
CA VAL A 82 -11.08 5.86 -0.70
C VAL A 82 -11.10 5.39 -2.15
N LEU A 83 -10.15 5.86 -2.95
CA LEU A 83 -10.03 5.50 -4.36
C LEU A 83 -9.67 4.00 -4.53
N ALA A 84 -8.72 3.51 -3.74
CA ALA A 84 -8.36 2.09 -3.68
C ALA A 84 -9.52 1.22 -3.22
N ALA A 85 -10.24 1.62 -2.16
CA ALA A 85 -11.41 0.91 -1.66
C ALA A 85 -12.54 0.85 -2.70
N THR A 86 -12.77 1.95 -3.42
CA THR A 86 -13.78 2.01 -4.48
C THR A 86 -13.41 1.11 -5.65
N LEU A 87 -12.14 1.12 -6.06
CA LEU A 87 -11.61 0.19 -7.06
C LEU A 87 -11.76 -1.27 -6.62
N SER A 88 -11.45 -1.57 -5.35
CA SER A 88 -11.60 -2.90 -4.77
C SER A 88 -13.06 -3.37 -4.83
N ALA A 89 -14.00 -2.51 -4.41
CA ALA A 89 -15.43 -2.81 -4.46
C ALA A 89 -15.92 -3.01 -5.90
N TYR A 90 -15.42 -2.20 -6.84
CA TYR A 90 -15.75 -2.35 -8.27
C TYR A 90 -15.26 -3.68 -8.84
N GLN A 91 -14.01 -4.06 -8.56
CA GLN A 91 -13.42 -5.33 -8.98
C GLN A 91 -14.20 -6.52 -8.38
N GLN A 92 -14.54 -6.45 -7.10
CA GLN A 92 -15.36 -7.49 -6.44
C GLN A 92 -16.73 -7.65 -7.11
N ASN A 93 -17.36 -6.55 -7.52
CA ASN A 93 -18.66 -6.59 -8.19
C ASN A 93 -18.57 -7.23 -9.59
N LEU A 94 -17.48 -7.01 -10.33
CA LEU A 94 -17.23 -7.68 -11.60
C LEU A 94 -17.05 -9.19 -11.41
N GLU A 95 -16.27 -9.60 -10.41
CA GLU A 95 -16.08 -11.02 -10.10
C GLU A 95 -17.37 -11.70 -9.65
N ARG A 96 -18.19 -11.02 -8.83
CA ARG A 96 -19.51 -11.51 -8.43
C ARG A 96 -20.46 -11.70 -9.61
N LYS A 97 -20.42 -10.82 -10.62
CA LYS A 97 -21.21 -10.99 -11.85
C LYS A 97 -20.76 -12.21 -12.65
N ARG A 98 -19.45 -12.47 -12.72
CA ARG A 98 -18.88 -13.62 -13.43
C ARG A 98 -19.27 -14.96 -12.78
N ARG A 99 -19.41 -15.02 -11.44
CA ARG A 99 -19.88 -16.23 -10.73
C ARG A 99 -21.38 -16.49 -10.81
N LYS A 100 -22.20 -15.47 -11.13
CA LYS A 100 -23.66 -15.63 -11.27
C LYS A 100 -24.13 -15.98 -12.70
N GLY A 101 -23.21 -15.99 -13.66
CA GLY A 101 -23.47 -16.33 -15.07
C GLY A 101 -23.03 -17.73 -15.49
N VAL A 102 -22.68 -18.59 -14.52
CA VAL A 102 -22.42 -20.03 -14.68
C VAL A 102 -23.39 -20.76 -13.75
#